data_AF-A0A5K3FW53-F1
#
_entry.id   AF-A0A5K3FW53-F1
#
_cell.length_a   1.000
_cell.length_b   1.000
_cell.length_c   1.000
_cell.angle_alpha   90.00
_cell.angle_beta   90.00
_cell.angle_gamma   90.00
#
_symmetry.space_group_name_H-M   'P 1'
#
loop_
_entity.id
_entity.type
_entity.pdbx_description
1 polymer ?
#
loop_
_entity_poly.entity_id
_entity_poly.type
_entity_poly.pdbx_seq_one_letter_code
_entity_poly.pdbx_strand_id
1 'polypeptide(L)'
;RGWLRPGGPTCLRPNPTPHHTTPTILYHKQLLMASRNDGIQLLLQAEKKAAEKVSDAKRRKLKRLKEAKQEAITEIEIEKNEREKQYKIREEEVFGRRSNTEAQIAAVTQKTLDIQAQSVQKHRDAAIQMLLDNVLTVNPQIHVNYRPKQKA
;
A
#
# COMPACT_ATOMS: atom_id res chain seq x y z
N ARG A 1 -17.92 -17.90 -20.35
CA ARG A 1 -17.88 -19.38 -20.23
C ARG A 1 -19.26 -19.83 -19.78
N GLY A 2 -20.02 -20.52 -20.61
CA GLY A 2 -21.33 -21.05 -20.26
C GLY A 2 -21.43 -22.50 -20.72
N TRP A 3 -21.98 -23.37 -19.87
CA TRP A 3 -22.25 -24.77 -20.18
C TRP A 3 -23.61 -25.14 -19.59
N LEU A 4 -24.63 -25.24 -20.45
CA LEU A 4 -25.92 -25.84 -20.12
C LEU A 4 -25.97 -27.26 -20.67
N ARG A 5 -26.33 -28.24 -19.84
CA ARG A 5 -26.94 -29.54 -20.21
C ARG A 5 -27.18 -30.39 -18.95
N PRO A 6 -28.07 -31.40 -18.97
CA PRO A 6 -29.49 -31.31 -19.33
C PRO A 6 -30.39 -31.88 -18.19
N GLY A 7 -31.71 -31.94 -18.39
CA GLY A 7 -32.64 -32.54 -17.42
C GLY A 7 -32.58 -34.07 -17.31
N GLY A 8 -32.98 -34.58 -16.14
CA GLY A 8 -33.27 -35.99 -15.85
C GLY A 8 -34.76 -36.19 -15.48
N PRO A 9 -35.28 -37.44 -15.43
CA PRO A 9 -36.68 -37.72 -15.69
C PRO A 9 -37.66 -37.49 -14.52
N THR A 10 -38.91 -37.25 -14.90
CA THR A 10 -40.11 -37.19 -14.04
C THR A 10 -40.47 -38.55 -13.45
N CYS A 11 -40.56 -38.63 -12.13
CA CYS A 11 -41.17 -39.77 -11.42
C CYS A 11 -42.67 -39.52 -11.18
N LEU A 12 -43.50 -39.70 -12.22
CA LEU A 12 -44.96 -39.79 -12.05
C LEU A 12 -45.31 -41.07 -11.30
N ARG A 13 -46.00 -40.96 -10.16
CA ARG A 13 -46.45 -42.11 -9.36
C ARG A 13 -47.98 -42.20 -9.37
N PRO A 14 -48.60 -43.20 -10.02
CA PRO A 14 -50.05 -43.32 -10.10
C PRO A 14 -50.68 -43.86 -8.80
N ASN A 15 -51.90 -43.40 -8.53
CA ASN A 15 -52.90 -44.02 -7.64
C ASN A 15 -53.59 -45.18 -8.40
N PRO A 16 -54.33 -46.14 -7.78
CA PRO A 16 -55.33 -45.98 -6.72
C PRO A 16 -54.99 -46.88 -5.48
N THR A 17 -55.84 -47.45 -4.60
CA THR A 17 -57.29 -47.82 -4.59
C THR A 17 -57.83 -47.84 -3.12
N PRO A 18 -59.03 -48.36 -2.71
CA PRO A 18 -59.95 -47.52 -1.91
C PRO A 18 -60.51 -48.17 -0.62
N HIS A 19 -61.66 -47.64 -0.15
CA HIS A 19 -62.38 -47.93 1.10
C HIS A 19 -61.71 -47.27 2.33
N HIS A 20 -62.44 -46.79 3.35
CA HIS A 20 -63.80 -47.15 3.78
C HIS A 20 -64.76 -45.94 3.84
N THR A 21 -66.07 -46.20 3.79
CA THR A 21 -67.15 -45.20 3.82
C THR A 21 -67.98 -45.34 5.10
N THR A 22 -68.42 -44.22 5.71
CA THR A 22 -69.64 -43.98 6.56
C THR A 22 -69.38 -42.74 7.47
N PRO A 23 -70.40 -42.13 8.12
CA PRO A 23 -71.33 -41.27 7.41
C PRO A 23 -71.52 -39.87 8.04
N THR A 24 -72.13 -38.97 7.25
CA THR A 24 -72.97 -37.83 7.64
C THR A 24 -72.96 -37.33 9.09
N ILE A 25 -72.39 -36.14 9.33
CA ILE A 25 -73.07 -35.14 10.18
C ILE A 25 -73.11 -33.78 9.46
N LEU A 26 -74.31 -33.25 9.26
CA LEU A 26 -74.56 -31.91 8.73
C LEU A 26 -74.34 -30.85 9.81
N TYR A 27 -73.08 -30.53 10.15
CA TYR A 27 -72.80 -29.39 11.02
C TYR A 27 -72.94 -28.04 10.30
N HIS A 28 -74.21 -27.64 10.19
CA HIS A 28 -74.73 -26.29 10.35
C HIS A 28 -73.84 -25.12 9.89
N LYS A 29 -74.19 -24.55 8.73
CA LYS A 29 -73.58 -23.39 8.05
C LYS A 29 -73.83 -22.06 8.80
N GLN A 30 -73.52 -21.99 10.11
CA GLN A 30 -74.11 -21.02 11.03
C GLN A 30 -73.10 -20.33 11.99
N LEU A 31 -71.79 -20.34 11.72
CA LEU A 31 -70.76 -19.74 12.61
C LEU A 31 -69.78 -18.75 11.93
N LEU A 32 -70.12 -18.16 10.78
CA LEU A 32 -69.20 -17.30 10.02
C LEU A 32 -69.42 -15.77 10.13
N MET A 33 -70.49 -15.31 10.79
CA MET A 33 -70.91 -13.89 10.70
C MET A 33 -70.50 -13.00 11.87
N ALA A 34 -70.33 -13.53 13.10
CA ALA A 34 -69.94 -12.72 14.26
C ALA A 34 -68.42 -12.44 14.33
N SER A 35 -67.59 -13.47 14.10
CA SER A 35 -66.12 -13.40 14.25
C SER A 35 -65.40 -12.59 13.14
N ARG A 36 -66.13 -12.18 12.10
CA ARG A 36 -65.52 -11.70 10.84
C ARG A 36 -64.75 -10.39 10.98
N ASN A 37 -65.21 -9.44 11.79
CA ASN A 37 -64.50 -8.16 11.98
C ASN A 37 -63.30 -8.31 12.93
N ASP A 38 -63.47 -8.96 14.08
CA ASP A 38 -62.44 -9.03 15.11
C ASP A 38 -61.22 -9.83 14.64
N GLY A 39 -61.44 -10.92 13.89
CA GLY A 39 -60.37 -11.68 13.24
C GLY A 39 -59.58 -10.84 12.23
N ILE A 40 -60.25 -10.00 11.43
CA ILE A 40 -59.60 -9.09 10.49
C ILE A 40 -58.79 -8.02 11.24
N GLN A 41 -59.33 -7.43 12.31
CA GLN A 41 -58.61 -6.43 13.11
C GLN A 41 -57.35 -7.02 13.78
N LEU A 42 -57.43 -8.25 14.28
CA LEU A 42 -56.26 -8.94 14.84
C LEU A 42 -55.18 -9.19 13.77
N LEU A 43 -55.56 -9.58 12.56
CA LEU A 43 -54.63 -9.76 11.43
C LEU A 43 -53.98 -8.44 11.01
N LEU A 44 -54.74 -7.35 10.89
CA LEU A 44 -54.20 -6.01 10.58
C LEU A 44 -53.23 -5.51 11.66
N GLN A 45 -53.53 -5.77 12.95
CA GLN A 45 -52.59 -5.47 14.04
C GLN A 45 -51.33 -6.33 13.98
N ALA A 46 -51.44 -7.61 13.61
CA ALA A 46 -50.29 -8.49 13.45
C ALA A 46 -49.41 -8.07 12.26
N GLU A 47 -50.01 -7.70 11.13
CA GLU A 47 -49.35 -7.14 9.95
C GLU A 47 -48.59 -5.86 10.31
N LYS A 48 -49.25 -4.90 10.98
CA LYS A 48 -48.59 -3.67 11.45
C LYS A 48 -47.39 -3.96 12.35
N LYS A 49 -47.55 -4.83 13.36
CA LYS A 49 -46.46 -5.24 14.27
C LYS A 49 -45.32 -5.97 13.55
N ALA A 50 -45.61 -6.71 12.47
CA ALA A 50 -44.59 -7.35 11.64
C ALA A 50 -43.85 -6.33 10.76
N ALA A 51 -44.57 -5.41 10.11
CA ALA A 51 -44.00 -4.33 9.31
C ALA A 51 -43.11 -3.41 10.16
N GLU A 52 -43.56 -3.06 11.37
CA GLU A 52 -42.77 -2.31 12.36
C GLU A 52 -41.46 -3.05 12.69
N LYS A 53 -41.52 -4.33 13.11
CA LYS A 53 -40.32 -5.14 13.39
C LYS A 53 -39.35 -5.22 12.20
N VAL A 54 -39.86 -5.37 10.97
CA VAL A 54 -39.03 -5.41 9.75
C VAL A 54 -38.42 -4.04 9.44
N SER A 55 -39.16 -2.95 9.62
CA SER A 55 -38.65 -1.58 9.44
C SER A 55 -37.57 -1.24 10.48
N ASP A 56 -37.73 -1.71 11.72
CA ASP A 56 -36.75 -1.61 12.79
C ASP A 56 -35.46 -2.37 12.47
N ALA A 57 -35.57 -3.61 11.99
CA ALA A 57 -34.42 -4.40 11.55
C ALA A 57 -33.68 -3.72 10.39
N LYS A 58 -34.40 -3.18 9.39
CA LYS A 58 -33.82 -2.39 8.29
C LYS A 58 -33.12 -1.13 8.81
N ARG A 59 -33.75 -0.37 9.73
CA ARG A 59 -33.17 0.84 10.34
C ARG A 59 -31.90 0.54 11.13
N ARG A 60 -31.89 -0.54 11.91
CA ARG A 60 -30.70 -1.01 12.66
C ARG A 60 -29.56 -1.46 11.73
N LYS A 61 -29.86 -2.17 10.64
CA LYS A 61 -28.85 -2.55 9.62
C LYS A 61 -28.26 -1.31 8.94
N LEU A 62 -29.10 -0.36 8.51
CA LEU A 62 -28.65 0.88 7.88
C LEU A 62 -27.83 1.76 8.82
N LYS A 63 -28.19 1.82 10.12
CA LYS A 63 -27.40 2.54 11.12
C LYS A 63 -25.99 1.95 11.24
N ARG A 64 -25.86 0.64 11.47
CA ARG A 64 -24.55 -0.05 11.57
C ARG A 64 -23.68 0.10 10.32
N LEU A 65 -24.28 0.07 9.13
CA LEU A 65 -23.56 0.28 7.86
C LEU A 65 -23.06 1.72 7.69
N LYS A 66 -23.77 2.72 8.23
CA LYS A 66 -23.29 4.11 8.27
C LYS A 66 -22.18 4.31 9.30
N GLU A 67 -22.33 3.71 10.48
CA GLU A 67 -21.33 3.75 11.57
C GLU A 67 -20.00 3.16 11.09
N ALA A 68 -20.00 1.91 10.62
CA ALA A 68 -18.79 1.26 10.12
C ALA A 68 -18.15 1.99 8.92
N LYS A 69 -18.94 2.64 8.05
CA LYS A 69 -18.39 3.48 6.97
C LYS A 69 -17.72 4.75 7.54
N GLN A 70 -18.32 5.41 8.52
CA GLN A 70 -17.79 6.63 9.10
C GLN A 70 -16.51 6.35 9.90
N GLU A 71 -16.51 5.26 10.67
CA GLU A 71 -15.37 4.75 11.45
C GLU A 71 -14.16 4.48 10.54
N ALA A 72 -14.35 3.72 9.45
CA ALA A 72 -13.31 3.47 8.46
C ALA A 72 -12.79 4.75 7.77
N ILE A 73 -13.65 5.74 7.52
CA ILE A 73 -13.20 7.05 6.99
C ILE A 73 -12.31 7.77 8.02
N THR A 74 -12.71 7.82 9.28
CA THR A 74 -11.91 8.46 10.33
C THR A 74 -10.58 7.75 10.57
N GLU A 75 -10.53 6.41 10.46
CA GLU A 75 -9.29 5.63 10.57
C GLU A 75 -8.33 5.94 9.41
N ILE A 76 -8.84 6.00 8.18
CA ILE A 76 -8.07 6.40 6.98
C ILE A 76 -7.54 7.84 7.11
N GLU A 77 -8.33 8.77 7.66
CA GLU A 77 -7.90 10.15 7.90
C GLU A 77 -6.81 10.22 8.99
N ILE A 78 -6.92 9.44 10.06
CA ILE A 78 -5.90 9.34 11.11
C ILE A 78 -4.60 8.76 10.55
N GLU A 79 -4.65 7.64 9.81
CA GLU A 79 -3.46 7.03 9.21
C GLU A 79 -2.81 7.99 8.21
N LYS A 80 -3.58 8.61 7.32
CA LYS A 80 -3.08 9.60 6.36
C LYS A 80 -2.36 10.76 7.07
N ASN A 81 -2.99 11.34 8.10
CA ASN A 81 -2.42 12.47 8.83
C ASN A 81 -1.12 12.07 9.56
N GLU A 82 -1.03 10.86 10.12
CA GLU A 82 0.20 10.38 10.73
C GLU A 82 1.28 10.10 9.67
N ARG A 83 0.93 9.44 8.56
CA ARG A 83 1.85 9.19 7.45
C ARG A 83 2.39 10.49 6.83
N GLU A 84 1.60 11.57 6.83
CA GLU A 84 2.03 12.91 6.39
C GLU A 84 2.98 13.59 7.39
N LYS A 85 2.74 13.50 8.71
CA LYS A 85 3.72 13.94 9.73
C LYS A 85 5.05 13.20 9.59
N GLN A 86 4.99 11.87 9.50
CA GLN A 86 6.16 11.00 9.34
C GLN A 86 6.91 11.27 8.02
N TYR A 87 6.22 11.77 6.98
CA TYR A 87 6.86 12.27 5.77
C TYR A 87 7.60 13.59 6.02
N LYS A 88 6.93 14.60 6.60
CA LYS A 88 7.52 15.93 6.86
C LYS A 88 8.75 15.88 7.76
N ILE A 89 8.71 15.08 8.83
CA ILE A 89 9.88 14.86 9.71
C ILE A 89 11.07 14.30 8.90
N ARG A 90 10.83 13.34 8.01
CA ARG A 90 11.88 12.78 7.14
C ARG A 90 12.35 13.75 6.06
N GLU A 91 11.48 14.61 5.56
CA GLU A 91 11.80 15.65 4.59
C GLU A 91 12.71 16.72 5.22
N GLU A 92 12.37 17.20 6.41
CA GLU A 92 13.20 18.10 7.23
C GLU A 92 14.55 17.46 7.58
N GLU A 93 14.56 16.19 8.02
CA GLU A 93 15.81 15.44 8.27
C GLU A 93 16.68 15.34 7.01
N VAL A 94 16.12 14.97 5.85
CA VAL A 94 16.88 14.82 4.60
C VAL A 94 17.41 16.15 4.10
N PHE A 95 16.62 17.23 4.23
CA PHE A 95 17.04 18.58 3.85
C PHE A 95 18.18 19.09 4.76
N GLY A 96 18.04 18.94 6.08
CA GLY A 96 19.08 19.28 7.05
C GLY A 96 20.36 18.45 6.87
N ARG A 97 20.23 17.14 6.62
CA ARG A 97 21.37 16.25 6.31
C ARG A 97 22.11 16.68 5.04
N ARG A 98 21.42 17.11 3.98
CA ARG A 98 22.05 17.64 2.75
C ARG A 98 22.91 18.87 3.03
N SER A 99 22.36 19.90 3.66
CA SER A 99 23.09 21.13 3.98
C SER A 99 24.30 20.88 4.88
N ASN A 100 24.16 20.01 5.90
CA ASN A 100 25.27 19.63 6.76
C ASN A 100 26.37 18.86 6.01
N THR A 101 25.98 17.91 5.14
CA THR A 101 26.93 17.15 4.30
C THR A 101 27.71 18.07 3.35
N GLU A 102 27.04 19.04 2.73
CA GLU A 102 27.66 20.04 1.85
C GLU A 102 28.66 20.92 2.61
N ALA A 103 28.28 21.44 3.79
CA ALA A 103 29.17 22.21 4.66
C ALA A 103 30.38 21.37 5.13
N GLN A 104 30.18 20.09 5.44
CA GLN A 104 31.26 19.18 5.82
C GLN A 104 32.21 18.90 4.65
N ILE A 105 31.69 18.69 3.44
CA ILE A 105 32.51 18.53 2.22
C ILE A 105 33.31 19.79 1.93
N ALA A 106 32.71 20.98 2.03
CA ALA A 106 33.41 22.25 1.86
C ALA A 106 34.55 22.43 2.89
N ALA A 107 34.28 22.15 4.18
CA ALA A 107 35.28 22.26 5.24
C ALA A 107 36.43 21.25 5.11
N VAL A 108 36.16 20.02 4.63
CA VAL A 108 37.20 19.03 4.32
C VAL A 108 38.01 19.41 3.08
N THR A 109 37.33 19.95 2.06
CA THR A 109 37.97 20.41 0.81
C THR A 109 38.92 21.56 1.09
N GLN A 110 38.49 22.58 1.83
CA GLN A 110 39.34 23.72 2.19
C GLN A 110 40.59 23.27 2.97
N LYS A 111 40.42 22.45 4.02
CA LYS A 111 41.56 21.88 4.78
C LYS A 111 42.53 21.09 3.88
N THR A 112 42.00 20.38 2.88
CA THR A 112 42.82 19.62 1.93
C THR A 112 43.62 20.57 1.01
N LEU A 113 43.01 21.65 0.53
CA LEU A 113 43.69 22.69 -0.24
C LEU A 113 44.76 23.40 0.60
N ASP A 114 44.46 23.73 1.86
CA ASP A 114 45.40 24.38 2.78
C ASP A 114 46.65 23.49 3.02
N ILE A 115 46.45 22.19 3.26
CA ILE A 115 47.53 21.21 3.43
C ILE A 115 48.34 21.04 2.14
N GLN A 116 47.68 20.99 0.97
CA GLN A 116 48.36 20.92 -0.32
C GLN A 116 49.19 22.18 -0.60
N ALA A 117 48.66 23.37 -0.33
CA ALA A 117 49.36 24.64 -0.49
C ALA A 117 50.60 24.71 0.41
N GLN A 118 50.49 24.33 1.69
CA GLN A 118 51.62 24.26 2.62
C GLN A 118 52.68 23.26 2.17
N SER A 119 52.27 22.08 1.70
CA SER A 119 53.18 21.05 1.18
C SER A 119 53.94 21.55 -0.05
N VAL A 120 53.24 22.10 -1.04
CA VAL A 120 53.85 22.70 -2.24
C VAL A 120 54.80 23.83 -1.86
N GLN A 121 54.39 24.75 -0.99
CA GLN A 121 55.25 25.87 -0.57
C GLN A 121 56.52 25.41 0.17
N LYS A 122 56.43 24.36 0.99
CA LYS A 122 57.57 23.78 1.71
C LYS A 122 58.57 23.06 0.81
N HIS A 123 58.09 22.44 -0.28
CA HIS A 123 58.91 21.57 -1.13
C HIS A 123 59.28 22.18 -2.50
N ARG A 124 58.69 23.33 -2.87
CA ARG A 124 58.91 24.05 -4.12
C ARG A 124 60.39 24.25 -4.46
N ASP A 125 61.14 24.88 -3.58
CA ASP A 125 62.48 25.36 -3.93
C ASP A 125 63.49 24.20 -4.03
N ALA A 126 63.35 23.18 -3.19
CA ALA A 126 64.12 21.94 -3.28
C ALA A 126 63.80 21.16 -4.57
N ALA A 127 62.54 21.11 -5.00
CA ALA A 127 62.16 20.48 -6.27
C ALA A 127 62.68 21.27 -7.49
N ILE A 128 62.72 22.61 -7.41
CA ILE A 128 63.31 23.47 -8.45
C ILE A 128 64.83 23.26 -8.52
N GLN A 129 65.55 23.26 -7.39
CA GLN A 129 66.99 22.98 -7.37
C GLN A 129 67.30 21.59 -7.95
N MET A 130 66.61 20.54 -7.49
CA MET A 130 66.77 19.19 -8.03
C MET A 130 66.55 19.14 -9.54
N LEU A 131 65.57 19.87 -10.08
CA LEU A 131 65.32 19.92 -11.53
C LEU A 131 66.44 20.67 -12.27
N LEU A 132 66.90 21.82 -11.74
CA LEU A 132 67.98 22.60 -12.33
C LEU A 132 69.30 21.81 -12.34
N ASP A 133 69.66 21.17 -11.23
CA ASP A 133 70.89 20.38 -11.12
C ASP A 133 70.91 19.25 -12.16
N ASN A 134 69.80 18.51 -12.32
CA ASN A 134 69.70 17.43 -13.30
C ASN A 134 69.70 17.93 -14.77
N VAL A 135 69.18 19.12 -15.04
CA VAL A 135 69.13 19.70 -16.41
C VAL A 135 70.46 20.36 -16.79
N LEU A 136 71.16 20.98 -15.83
CA LEU A 136 72.41 21.69 -16.08
C LEU A 136 73.66 20.80 -15.97
N THR A 137 73.58 19.65 -15.30
CA THR A 137 74.68 18.67 -15.19
C THR A 137 74.83 17.85 -16.48
N VAL A 138 75.37 18.49 -17.52
CA VAL A 138 75.71 17.82 -18.79
C VAL A 138 76.91 16.90 -18.57
N ASN A 139 76.66 15.59 -18.51
CA ASN A 139 77.70 14.55 -18.43
C ASN A 139 77.87 13.83 -19.80
N PRO A 140 78.74 14.33 -20.71
CA PRO A 140 78.88 13.77 -22.05
C PRO A 140 79.64 12.43 -22.01
N GLN A 141 78.90 11.33 -22.07
CA GLN A 141 79.47 9.98 -22.12
C GLN A 141 79.67 9.50 -23.56
N ILE A 142 80.85 8.94 -23.84
CA ILE A 142 81.13 8.28 -25.12
C ILE A 142 80.32 6.98 -25.18
N HIS A 143 79.52 6.80 -26.24
CA HIS A 143 78.71 5.60 -26.41
C HIS A 143 79.59 4.33 -26.45
N VAL A 144 79.18 3.29 -25.71
CA VAL A 144 79.96 2.05 -25.45
C VAL A 144 80.55 1.35 -26.68
N ASN A 145 79.94 1.53 -27.86
CA ASN A 145 80.43 0.94 -29.11
C ASN A 145 81.45 1.81 -29.88
N TYR A 146 81.93 2.92 -29.31
CA TYR A 146 82.92 3.79 -29.95
C TYR A 146 84.26 3.06 -30.15
N ARG A 147 84.81 3.17 -31.36
CA ARG A 147 86.14 2.63 -31.71
C ARG A 147 87.00 3.76 -32.30
N PRO A 148 88.08 4.19 -31.63
CA PRO A 148 88.98 5.19 -32.20
C PRO A 148 89.67 4.61 -33.43
N LYS A 149 89.70 5.36 -34.54
CA LYS A 149 90.50 5.00 -35.71
C LYS A 149 91.97 5.30 -35.41
N GLN A 150 92.83 4.30 -35.49
CA GLN A 150 94.27 4.52 -35.54
C GLN A 150 94.60 5.35 -36.79
N LYS A 151 95.47 6.35 -36.65
CA LYS A 151 96.05 7.06 -37.79
C LYS A 151 97.22 6.23 -38.35
N ALA A 152 97.32 6.21 -39.67
CA ALA A 152 98.55 5.86 -40.37
C ALA A 152 99.51 7.06 -40.38
#